data_AF-A0A2T4U8Q7-F1
#
_entry.id   AF-A0A2T4U8Q7-F1
#
_cell.length_a   1.000
_cell.length_b   1.000
_cell.length_c   1.000
_cell.angle_alpha   90.00
_cell.angle_beta   90.00
_cell.angle_gamma   90.00
#
_symmetry.space_group_name_H-M   'P 1'
#
loop_
_entity.id
_entity.type
_entity.pdbx_description
1 polymer ?
#
loop_
_entity_poly.entity_id
_entity_poly.type
_entity_poly.pdbx_seq_one_letter_code
_entity_poly.pdbx_strand_id
1 'polypeptide(L)'
;MFAGLKSRLNEKRAVWSKETQERIEQYAAYERSRSLEEMNRKQAQQSIVNQEVEKYLRTVHPSFLLKPETNRALLNMLYARSEGTFNINLSMTKDMRRAYSFYHNELKVFLSLLERKGFKTQGQEELFLQSFLTKLRENNYRSLAEAYGDFVPENASVTEAFELYIDTVDKENKYESGHLDFFATYLNHKGIADFTWTKGRMKRRLKHYEKAHKQEFKLKELERRLQRIS
;
A
#
# COMPACT_ATOMS: atom_id res chain seq x y z
N MET A 1 27.89 -17.40 69.56
CA MET A 1 27.43 -16.07 69.10
C MET A 1 27.28 -15.94 67.58
N PHE A 2 27.98 -16.71 66.74
CA PHE A 2 27.90 -16.59 65.26
C PHE A 2 26.59 -17.08 64.62
N ALA A 3 25.83 -17.99 65.25
CA ALA A 3 24.59 -18.53 64.70
C ALA A 3 23.45 -17.49 64.59
N GLY A 4 23.32 -16.59 65.58
CA GLY A 4 22.29 -15.52 65.56
C GLY A 4 22.59 -14.39 64.57
N LEU A 5 23.87 -14.13 64.27
CA LEU A 5 24.29 -13.20 63.22
C LEU A 5 23.99 -13.75 61.82
N LYS A 6 24.15 -15.07 61.62
CA LYS A 6 23.86 -15.75 60.36
C LYS A 6 22.36 -15.80 60.08
N SER A 7 21.51 -16.01 61.10
CA SER A 7 20.04 -16.00 60.91
C SER A 7 19.54 -14.59 60.55
N ARG A 8 20.00 -13.53 61.23
CA ARG A 8 19.63 -12.15 60.93
C ARG A 8 20.06 -11.69 59.53
N LEU A 9 21.22 -12.16 59.04
CA LEU A 9 21.66 -11.90 57.67
C LEU A 9 20.79 -12.61 56.63
N ASN A 10 20.38 -13.84 56.91
CA ASN A 10 19.48 -14.59 56.03
C ASN A 10 18.06 -14.00 56.02
N GLU A 11 17.55 -13.54 57.16
CA GLU A 11 16.28 -12.82 57.26
C GLU A 11 16.32 -11.51 56.46
N LYS A 12 17.40 -10.71 56.62
CA LYS A 12 17.58 -9.49 55.82
C LYS A 12 17.67 -9.78 54.32
N ARG A 13 18.37 -10.84 53.91
CA ARG A 13 18.41 -11.25 52.50
C ARG A 13 17.05 -11.72 51.97
N ALA A 14 16.27 -12.42 52.79
CA ALA A 14 14.93 -12.86 52.40
C ALA A 14 13.96 -11.68 52.24
N VAL A 15 14.03 -10.69 53.16
CA VAL A 15 13.26 -9.44 53.04
C VAL A 15 13.68 -8.67 51.79
N TRP A 16 14.98 -8.53 51.54
CA TRP A 16 15.48 -7.83 50.36
C TRP A 16 15.13 -8.53 49.05
N SER A 17 15.14 -9.86 49.04
CA SER A 17 14.71 -10.67 47.90
C SER A 17 13.22 -10.46 47.62
N LYS A 18 12.37 -10.40 48.66
CA LYS A 18 10.94 -10.12 48.51
C LYS A 18 10.70 -8.71 47.98
N GLU A 19 11.34 -7.69 48.57
CA GLU A 19 11.22 -6.30 48.10
C GLU A 19 11.71 -6.15 46.65
N THR A 20 12.76 -6.87 46.26
CA THR A 20 13.26 -6.86 44.88
C THR A 20 12.30 -7.56 43.93
N GLN A 21 11.73 -8.69 44.35
CA GLN A 21 10.71 -9.42 43.58
C GLN A 21 9.46 -8.56 43.37
N GLU A 22 8.97 -7.88 44.41
CA GLU A 22 7.82 -6.97 44.35
C GLU A 22 8.08 -5.78 43.41
N ARG A 23 9.30 -5.19 43.44
CA ARG A 23 9.68 -4.12 42.51
C ARG A 23 9.72 -4.60 41.05
N ILE A 24 10.23 -5.81 40.81
CA ILE A 24 10.27 -6.41 39.47
C ILE A 24 8.84 -6.66 38.96
N GLU A 25 7.96 -7.20 39.81
CA GLU A 25 6.55 -7.45 39.46
C GLU A 25 5.78 -6.16 39.17
N GLN A 26 5.98 -5.12 39.99
CA GLN A 26 5.39 -3.79 39.77
C GLN A 26 5.88 -3.16 38.47
N TYR A 27 7.19 -3.24 38.19
CA TYR A 27 7.75 -2.73 36.95
C TYR A 27 7.22 -3.50 35.72
N ALA A 28 7.16 -4.84 35.79
CA ALA A 28 6.62 -5.67 34.74
C ALA A 28 5.10 -5.46 34.52
N ALA A 29 4.34 -5.14 35.56
CA ALA A 29 2.93 -4.77 35.45
C ALA A 29 2.76 -3.38 34.81
N TYR A 30 3.58 -2.42 35.21
CA TYR A 30 3.61 -1.09 34.61
C TYR A 30 3.97 -1.14 33.12
N GLU A 31 5.03 -1.85 32.74
CA GLU A 31 5.40 -2.02 31.33
C GLU A 31 4.29 -2.70 30.52
N ARG A 32 3.64 -3.72 31.07
CA ARG A 32 2.49 -4.37 30.42
C ARG A 32 1.34 -3.40 30.21
N SER A 33 0.97 -2.61 31.22
CA SER A 33 -0.11 -1.62 31.10
C SER A 33 0.20 -0.57 30.05
N ARG A 34 1.43 -0.03 30.05
CA ARG A 34 1.88 0.96 29.07
C ARG A 34 1.91 0.39 27.65
N SER A 35 2.42 -0.83 27.48
CA SER A 35 2.44 -1.51 26.18
C SER A 35 1.03 -1.71 25.63
N LEU A 36 0.08 -2.09 26.48
CA LEU A 36 -1.32 -2.28 26.12
C LEU A 36 -2.01 -0.96 25.74
N GLU A 37 -1.75 0.13 26.46
CA GLU A 37 -2.22 1.47 26.10
C GLU A 37 -1.65 1.96 24.76
N GLU A 38 -0.35 1.77 24.54
CA GLU A 38 0.31 2.11 23.27
C GLU A 38 -0.26 1.30 22.10
N MET A 39 -0.53 0.01 22.31
CA MET A 39 -1.17 -0.86 21.32
C MET A 39 -2.59 -0.40 20.98
N ASN A 40 -3.42 -0.13 22.00
CA ASN A 40 -4.78 0.36 21.81
C ASN A 40 -4.81 1.69 21.05
N ARG A 41 -3.88 2.60 21.38
CA ARG A 41 -3.75 3.88 20.68
C ARG A 41 -3.35 3.70 19.21
N LYS A 42 -2.38 2.83 18.91
CA LYS A 42 -1.99 2.50 17.53
C LYS A 42 -3.14 1.88 16.75
N GLN A 43 -3.88 0.96 17.36
CA GLN A 43 -5.04 0.31 16.75
C GLN A 43 -6.16 1.32 16.45
N ALA A 44 -6.44 2.24 17.37
CA ALA A 44 -7.42 3.31 17.16
C ALA A 44 -7.03 4.22 15.99
N GLN A 45 -5.75 4.64 15.92
CA GLN A 45 -5.25 5.45 14.82
C GLN A 45 -5.34 4.70 13.47
N GLN A 46 -4.92 3.44 13.44
CA GLN A 46 -5.01 2.61 12.23
C GLN A 46 -6.46 2.44 11.76
N SER A 47 -7.39 2.24 12.69
CA SER A 47 -8.82 2.11 12.39
C SER A 47 -9.38 3.38 11.77
N ILE A 48 -9.07 4.55 12.32
CA ILE A 48 -9.52 5.85 11.78
C ILE A 48 -8.98 6.03 10.36
N VAL A 49 -7.67 5.82 10.15
CA VAL A 49 -7.05 5.97 8.83
C VAL A 49 -7.71 5.03 7.83
N ASN A 50 -7.82 3.74 8.15
CA ASN A 50 -8.37 2.75 7.24
C ASN A 50 -9.81 3.09 6.82
N GLN A 51 -10.68 3.44 7.77
CA GLN A 51 -12.08 3.76 7.49
C GLN A 51 -12.22 5.02 6.65
N GLU A 52 -11.46 6.07 6.96
CA GLU A 52 -11.59 7.36 6.29
C GLU A 52 -10.91 7.37 4.92
N VAL A 53 -9.77 6.69 4.78
CA VAL A 53 -9.12 6.46 3.48
C VAL A 53 -10.05 5.68 2.57
N GLU A 54 -10.71 4.63 3.07
CA GLU A 54 -11.64 3.85 2.25
C GLU A 54 -12.81 4.72 1.75
N LYS A 55 -13.43 5.52 2.62
CA LYS A 55 -14.50 6.45 2.23
C LYS A 55 -14.01 7.44 1.18
N TYR A 56 -12.83 8.02 1.38
CA TYR A 56 -12.25 9.00 0.48
C TYR A 56 -11.97 8.40 -0.91
N LEU A 57 -11.37 7.20 -0.96
CA LEU A 57 -11.06 6.52 -2.22
C LEU A 57 -12.28 6.03 -3.00
N ARG A 58 -13.47 5.98 -2.39
CA ARG A 58 -14.72 5.81 -3.14
C ARG A 58 -15.11 7.05 -3.96
N THR A 59 -14.59 8.22 -3.58
CA THR A 59 -14.87 9.49 -4.28
C THR A 59 -13.80 9.87 -5.29
N VAL A 60 -12.55 9.46 -5.05
CA VAL A 60 -11.41 9.76 -5.93
C VAL A 60 -10.63 8.50 -6.28
N HIS A 61 -10.19 8.38 -7.53
CA HIS A 61 -9.42 7.21 -8.00
C HIS A 61 -8.02 7.57 -8.55
N PRO A 62 -7.07 7.96 -7.69
CA PRO A 62 -5.75 8.42 -8.12
C PRO A 62 -4.79 7.26 -8.47
N SER A 63 -5.16 6.39 -9.42
CA SER A 63 -4.39 5.19 -9.82
C SER A 63 -2.96 5.49 -10.31
N PHE A 64 -2.68 6.74 -10.70
CA PHE A 64 -1.33 7.20 -11.04
C PHE A 64 -0.36 7.14 -9.84
N LEU A 65 -0.86 7.23 -8.61
CA LEU A 65 -0.05 7.12 -7.37
C LEU A 65 0.53 5.73 -7.16
N LEU A 66 0.01 4.70 -7.84
CA LEU A 66 0.55 3.34 -7.80
C LEU A 66 1.92 3.22 -8.53
N LYS A 67 2.50 4.31 -9.03
CA LYS A 67 3.87 4.33 -9.56
C LYS A 67 4.87 4.55 -8.42
N PRO A 68 5.99 3.80 -8.38
CA PRO A 68 7.03 3.99 -7.34
C PRO A 68 7.70 5.37 -7.31
N GLU A 69 7.59 6.14 -8.39
CA GLU A 69 8.15 7.50 -8.42
C GLU A 69 7.15 8.51 -7.83
N THR A 70 5.85 8.30 -8.09
CA THR A 70 4.79 9.19 -7.59
C THR A 70 4.51 8.99 -6.12
N ASN A 71 4.59 7.74 -5.61
CA ASN A 71 4.41 7.50 -4.18
C ASN A 71 5.57 8.10 -3.36
N ARG A 72 6.81 8.02 -3.86
CA ARG A 72 7.98 8.67 -3.26
C ARG A 72 7.85 10.19 -3.29
N ALA A 73 7.42 10.75 -4.42
CA ALA A 73 7.15 12.18 -4.51
C ALA A 73 6.08 12.61 -3.50
N LEU A 74 5.01 11.82 -3.35
CA LEU A 74 3.97 12.07 -2.38
C LEU A 74 4.48 11.97 -0.94
N LEU A 75 5.29 10.96 -0.62
CA LEU A 75 5.90 10.80 0.69
C LEU A 75 6.76 12.02 1.06
N ASN A 76 7.59 12.48 0.12
CA ASN A 76 8.42 13.66 0.31
C ASN A 76 7.57 14.91 0.58
N MET A 77 6.41 15.05 -0.06
CA MET A 77 5.48 16.16 0.22
C MET A 77 4.82 16.05 1.60
N LEU A 78 4.55 14.85 2.08
CA LEU A 78 4.06 14.62 3.44
C LEU A 78 5.12 15.02 4.48
N TYR A 79 6.38 14.63 4.28
CA TYR A 79 7.49 15.04 5.14
C TYR A 79 7.75 16.54 5.12
N ALA A 80 7.77 17.13 3.93
CA ALA A 80 7.91 18.57 3.73
C ALA A 80 6.84 19.34 4.54
N ARG A 81 5.60 18.84 4.54
CA ARG A 81 4.52 19.40 5.37
C ARG A 81 4.79 19.28 6.86
N SER A 82 5.25 18.11 7.35
CA SER A 82 5.51 17.91 8.78
C SER A 82 6.70 18.73 9.29
N GLU A 83 7.70 18.96 8.43
CA GLU A 83 8.90 19.73 8.75
C GLU A 83 8.74 21.23 8.51
N GLY A 84 7.65 21.66 7.86
CA GLY A 84 7.45 23.04 7.44
C GLY A 84 8.42 23.50 6.33
N THR A 85 9.11 22.56 5.69
CA THR A 85 10.05 22.82 4.60
C THR A 85 9.34 22.65 3.27
N PHE A 86 9.61 23.50 2.28
CA PHE A 86 9.01 23.38 0.95
C PHE A 86 10.08 23.47 -0.12
N ASN A 87 10.36 22.34 -0.79
CA ASN A 87 11.28 22.29 -1.92
C ASN A 87 10.59 21.63 -3.11
N ILE A 88 10.38 22.40 -4.18
CA ILE A 88 10.01 21.86 -5.50
C ILE A 88 11.30 21.61 -6.28
N ASN A 89 11.56 20.36 -6.68
CA ASN A 89 12.62 20.05 -7.63
C ASN A 89 12.19 20.38 -9.06
N LEU A 90 13.07 21.02 -9.83
CA LEU A 90 12.81 21.50 -11.19
C LEU A 90 12.62 20.36 -12.25
N SER A 91 12.89 19.10 -11.89
CA SER A 91 12.89 17.93 -12.82
C SER A 91 11.68 16.99 -12.68
N MET A 92 10.50 17.50 -12.36
CA MET A 92 9.30 16.65 -12.17
C MET A 92 8.77 16.04 -13.47
N THR A 93 8.55 14.72 -13.46
CA THR A 93 7.83 14.03 -14.54
C THR A 93 6.36 14.46 -14.61
N LYS A 94 5.65 14.13 -15.70
CA LYS A 94 4.21 14.41 -15.84
C LYS A 94 3.39 13.82 -14.68
N ASP A 95 3.72 12.60 -14.26
CA ASP A 95 3.02 11.94 -13.16
C ASP A 95 3.34 12.56 -11.80
N MET A 96 4.59 13.00 -11.58
CA MET A 96 4.98 13.73 -10.37
C MET A 96 4.24 15.07 -10.26
N ARG A 97 4.08 15.80 -11.37
CA ARG A 97 3.27 17.02 -11.41
C ARG A 97 1.79 16.75 -11.10
N ARG A 98 1.26 15.62 -11.57
CA ARG A 98 -0.10 15.18 -11.22
C ARG A 98 -0.22 14.85 -9.73
N ALA A 99 0.79 14.20 -9.14
CA ALA A 99 0.83 13.94 -7.70
C ALA A 99 0.90 15.23 -6.88
N TYR A 100 1.68 16.21 -7.32
CA TYR A 100 1.73 17.53 -6.71
C TYR A 100 0.38 18.25 -6.74
N SER A 101 -0.25 18.31 -7.93
CA SER A 101 -1.57 18.92 -8.07
C SER A 101 -2.62 18.21 -7.22
N PHE A 102 -2.63 16.88 -7.23
CA PHE A 102 -3.53 16.09 -6.38
C PHE A 102 -3.31 16.38 -4.89
N TYR A 103 -2.04 16.48 -4.47
CA TYR A 103 -1.71 16.79 -3.09
C TYR A 103 -2.27 18.14 -2.65
N HIS A 104 -2.01 19.19 -3.43
CA HIS A 104 -2.41 20.55 -3.06
C HIS A 104 -3.91 20.83 -3.22
N ASN A 105 -4.57 20.20 -4.18
CA ASN A 105 -5.97 20.47 -4.48
C ASN A 105 -6.93 19.67 -3.58
N GLU A 106 -6.61 18.40 -3.29
CA GLU A 106 -7.56 17.49 -2.64
C GLU A 106 -6.97 16.86 -1.37
N LEU A 107 -5.79 16.25 -1.48
CA LEU A 107 -5.25 15.43 -0.40
C LEU A 107 -4.92 16.25 0.84
N LYS A 108 -4.43 17.49 0.69
CA LYS A 108 -4.14 18.39 1.81
C LYS A 108 -5.39 18.65 2.66
N VAL A 109 -6.55 18.85 2.01
CA VAL A 109 -7.83 19.05 2.70
C VAL A 109 -8.25 17.78 3.43
N PHE A 110 -8.09 16.63 2.79
CA PHE A 110 -8.36 15.34 3.41
C PHE A 110 -7.49 15.07 4.64
N LEU A 111 -6.19 15.39 4.59
CA LEU A 111 -5.27 15.27 5.73
C LEU A 111 -5.72 16.16 6.90
N SER A 112 -6.16 17.39 6.64
CA SER A 112 -6.73 18.26 7.68
C SER A 112 -8.02 17.69 8.28
N LEU A 113 -8.85 17.01 7.49
CA LEU A 113 -10.05 16.32 7.98
C LEU A 113 -9.69 15.12 8.85
N LEU A 114 -8.68 14.32 8.46
CA LEU A 114 -8.16 13.21 9.28
C LEU A 114 -7.63 13.70 10.63
N GLU A 115 -6.93 14.84 10.63
CA GLU A 115 -6.41 15.44 11.85
C GLU A 115 -7.51 15.91 12.79
N ARG A 116 -8.59 16.48 12.26
CA ARG A 116 -9.80 16.80 13.04
C ARG A 116 -10.47 15.56 13.63
N LYS A 117 -10.35 14.41 12.97
CA LYS A 117 -10.87 13.11 13.46
C LYS A 117 -9.92 12.40 14.44
N GLY A 118 -8.81 13.02 14.81
CA GLY A 118 -7.88 12.53 15.84
C GLY A 118 -6.68 11.74 15.31
N PHE A 119 -6.49 11.65 13.98
CA PHE A 119 -5.28 11.07 13.41
C PHE A 119 -4.13 12.09 13.42
N LYS A 120 -2.92 11.68 13.82
CA LYS A 120 -1.75 12.57 13.78
C LYS A 120 -0.87 12.20 12.60
N THR A 121 -0.91 12.99 11.54
CA THR A 121 -0.09 12.74 10.34
C THR A 121 1.40 12.88 10.63
N GLN A 122 1.78 13.83 11.49
CA GLN A 122 3.18 14.10 11.83
C GLN A 122 3.83 12.89 12.51
N GLY A 123 4.92 12.40 11.94
CA GLY A 123 5.62 11.19 12.38
C GLY A 123 4.90 9.88 12.03
N GLN A 124 3.82 9.95 11.25
CA GLN A 124 3.05 8.79 10.75
C GLN A 124 2.80 8.88 9.24
N GLU A 125 3.66 9.60 8.52
CA GLU A 125 3.53 9.85 7.08
C GLU A 125 3.61 8.55 6.28
N GLU A 126 4.56 7.67 6.63
CA GLU A 126 4.70 6.35 6.01
C GLU A 126 3.50 5.46 6.29
N LEU A 127 3.02 5.44 7.54
CA LEU A 127 1.85 4.65 7.94
C LEU A 127 0.61 5.08 7.17
N PHE A 128 0.39 6.39 7.08
CA PHE A 128 -0.67 6.97 6.28
C PHE A 128 -0.53 6.57 4.82
N LEU A 129 0.62 6.80 4.21
CA LEU A 129 0.84 6.53 2.79
C LEU A 129 0.70 5.04 2.48
N GLN A 130 1.21 4.15 3.31
CA GLN A 130 1.09 2.71 3.14
C GLN A 130 -0.37 2.27 3.23
N SER A 131 -1.11 2.78 4.21
CA SER A 131 -2.54 2.49 4.38
C SER A 131 -3.34 3.02 3.17
N PHE A 132 -3.03 4.24 2.73
CA PHE A 132 -3.62 4.87 1.55
C PHE A 132 -3.39 4.06 0.28
N LEU A 133 -2.14 3.68 0.02
CA LEU A 133 -1.77 2.92 -1.18
C LEU A 133 -2.34 1.50 -1.16
N THR A 134 -2.38 0.85 -0.01
CA THR A 134 -2.99 -0.49 0.14
C THR A 134 -4.47 -0.43 -0.23
N LYS A 135 -5.22 0.53 0.35
CA LYS A 135 -6.64 0.72 0.03
C LYS A 135 -6.87 1.15 -1.41
N LEU A 136 -5.97 1.96 -1.98
CA LEU A 136 -6.03 2.32 -3.39
C LEU A 136 -5.85 1.11 -4.31
N ARG A 137 -4.93 0.19 -4.00
CA ARG A 137 -4.76 -1.05 -4.75
C ARG A 137 -5.97 -1.96 -4.65
N GLU A 138 -6.51 -2.15 -3.44
CA GLU A 138 -7.73 -2.93 -3.21
C GLU A 138 -8.89 -2.37 -4.04
N ASN A 139 -9.11 -1.06 -3.99
CA ASN A 139 -10.19 -0.41 -4.73
C ASN A 139 -9.97 -0.48 -6.25
N ASN A 140 -8.74 -0.25 -6.71
CA ASN A 140 -8.37 -0.38 -8.12
C ASN A 140 -8.58 -1.81 -8.63
N TYR A 141 -8.18 -2.81 -7.84
CA TYR A 141 -8.40 -4.21 -8.20
C TYR A 141 -9.88 -4.52 -8.31
N ARG A 142 -10.68 -4.12 -7.32
CA ARG A 142 -12.13 -4.33 -7.31
C ARG A 142 -12.80 -3.69 -8.52
N SER A 143 -12.52 -2.40 -8.76
CA SER A 143 -13.12 -1.67 -9.87
C SER A 143 -12.77 -2.28 -11.24
N LEU A 144 -11.53 -2.71 -11.44
CA LEU A 144 -11.11 -3.32 -12.70
C LEU A 144 -11.58 -4.76 -12.85
N ALA A 145 -11.68 -5.52 -11.76
CA ALA A 145 -12.29 -6.85 -11.75
C ALA A 145 -13.79 -6.79 -12.07
N GLU A 146 -14.51 -5.78 -11.55
CA GLU A 146 -15.92 -5.54 -11.90
C GLU A 146 -16.07 -5.12 -13.38
N ALA A 147 -15.15 -4.29 -13.89
CA ALA A 147 -15.21 -3.81 -15.27
C ALA A 147 -14.86 -4.87 -16.32
N TYR A 148 -13.84 -5.69 -16.07
CA TYR A 148 -13.33 -6.66 -17.05
C TYR A 148 -13.74 -8.11 -16.76
N GLY A 149 -14.24 -8.40 -15.55
CA GLY A 149 -14.64 -9.75 -15.14
C GLY A 149 -13.47 -10.71 -14.98
N ASP A 150 -13.80 -12.00 -14.89
CA ASP A 150 -12.81 -13.09 -14.97
C ASP A 150 -12.60 -13.47 -16.44
N PHE A 151 -11.53 -12.96 -17.04
CA PHE A 151 -11.21 -13.17 -18.46
C PHE A 151 -10.05 -14.15 -18.69
N VAL A 152 -9.48 -14.77 -17.65
CA VAL A 152 -8.33 -15.70 -17.78
C VAL A 152 -8.63 -17.03 -17.10
N PRO A 153 -8.64 -18.16 -17.82
CA PRO A 153 -8.82 -19.47 -17.23
C PRO A 153 -7.75 -19.81 -16.17
N GLU A 154 -8.10 -20.63 -15.16
CA GLU A 154 -7.20 -20.97 -14.04
C GLU A 154 -5.90 -21.68 -14.47
N ASN A 155 -5.95 -22.45 -15.56
CA ASN A 155 -4.79 -23.18 -16.08
C ASN A 155 -4.12 -22.49 -17.27
N ALA A 156 -4.44 -21.21 -17.51
CA ALA A 156 -3.87 -20.47 -18.62
C ALA A 156 -2.36 -20.29 -18.42
N SER A 157 -1.62 -20.46 -19.51
CA SER A 157 -0.23 -20.04 -19.59
C SER A 157 -0.11 -18.52 -19.48
N VAL A 158 1.08 -18.05 -19.11
CA VAL A 158 1.42 -16.61 -19.11
C VAL A 158 1.11 -15.95 -20.45
N THR A 159 1.39 -16.64 -21.55
CA THR A 159 1.20 -16.13 -22.91
C THR A 159 -0.28 -15.98 -23.24
N GLU A 160 -1.11 -16.98 -22.94
CA GLU A 160 -2.56 -16.89 -23.13
C GLU A 160 -3.17 -15.78 -22.29
N ALA A 161 -2.72 -15.64 -21.04
CA ALA A 161 -3.19 -14.56 -20.17
C ALA A 161 -2.84 -13.18 -20.72
N PHE A 162 -1.69 -13.04 -21.40
CA PHE A 162 -1.29 -11.79 -22.06
C PHE A 162 -2.16 -11.49 -23.27
N GLU A 163 -2.49 -12.50 -24.09
CA GLU A 163 -3.43 -12.33 -25.22
C GLU A 163 -4.79 -11.86 -24.72
N LEU A 164 -5.35 -12.57 -23.76
CA LEU A 164 -6.67 -12.28 -23.20
C LEU A 164 -6.70 -10.88 -22.56
N TYR A 165 -5.63 -10.46 -21.89
CA TYR A 165 -5.51 -9.10 -21.36
C TYR A 165 -5.50 -8.03 -22.45
N ILE A 166 -4.73 -8.23 -23.53
CA ILE A 166 -4.64 -7.28 -24.65
C ILE A 166 -5.99 -7.17 -25.38
N ASP A 167 -6.74 -8.26 -25.44
CA ASP A 167 -8.04 -8.31 -26.09
C ASP A 167 -9.17 -7.74 -25.23
N THR A 168 -9.05 -7.84 -23.91
CA THR A 168 -10.10 -7.39 -22.96
C THR A 168 -9.92 -5.92 -22.57
N VAL A 169 -8.69 -5.45 -22.38
CA VAL A 169 -8.41 -4.11 -21.87
C VAL A 169 -8.25 -3.09 -23.01
N ASP A 170 -8.84 -1.91 -22.83
CA ASP A 170 -8.76 -0.83 -23.81
C ASP A 170 -7.32 -0.48 -24.20
N LYS A 171 -7.10 -0.26 -25.50
CA LYS A 171 -5.78 0.03 -26.06
C LYS A 171 -5.08 1.23 -25.40
N GLU A 172 -5.86 2.23 -24.98
CA GLU A 172 -5.36 3.44 -24.33
C GLU A 172 -4.91 3.16 -22.88
N ASN A 173 -5.59 2.22 -22.21
CA ASN A 173 -5.47 2.00 -20.77
C ASN A 173 -4.53 0.84 -20.41
N LYS A 174 -4.27 -0.10 -21.33
CA LYS A 174 -3.49 -1.33 -21.06
C LYS A 174 -2.09 -1.13 -20.47
N TYR A 175 -1.48 0.04 -20.65
CA TYR A 175 -0.16 0.41 -20.12
C TYR A 175 -0.21 1.40 -18.96
N GLU A 176 -1.41 1.76 -18.51
CA GLU A 176 -1.60 2.61 -17.36
C GLU A 176 -1.18 1.94 -16.08
N SER A 177 -0.95 2.78 -15.07
CA SER A 177 -0.43 2.34 -13.80
C SER A 177 -1.34 1.42 -13.02
N GLY A 178 -2.65 1.69 -13.06
CA GLY A 178 -3.67 0.91 -12.37
C GLY A 178 -3.92 -0.42 -13.05
N HIS A 179 -4.02 -0.43 -14.38
CA HIS A 179 -4.25 -1.65 -15.17
C HIS A 179 -3.10 -2.64 -15.07
N LEU A 180 -1.85 -2.17 -15.13
CA LEU A 180 -0.68 -3.04 -14.97
C LEU A 180 -0.52 -3.59 -13.54
N ASP A 181 -0.93 -2.81 -12.53
CA ASP A 181 -0.93 -3.26 -11.13
C ASP A 181 -2.01 -4.33 -10.92
N PHE A 182 -3.24 -4.05 -11.40
CA PHE A 182 -4.34 -5.01 -11.43
C PHE A 182 -3.93 -6.31 -12.11
N PHE A 183 -3.36 -6.24 -13.32
CA PHE A 183 -3.02 -7.43 -14.07
C PHE A 183 -1.95 -8.28 -13.37
N ALA A 184 -0.94 -7.64 -12.77
CA ALA A 184 0.07 -8.35 -11.98
C ALA A 184 -0.54 -9.06 -10.77
N THR A 185 -1.41 -8.38 -10.01
CA THR A 185 -2.12 -8.97 -8.87
C THR A 185 -3.08 -10.08 -9.31
N TYR A 186 -3.76 -9.89 -10.43
CA TYR A 186 -4.72 -10.84 -10.98
C TYR A 186 -4.06 -12.16 -11.39
N LEU A 187 -2.92 -12.11 -12.10
CA LEU A 187 -2.16 -13.31 -12.43
C LEU A 187 -1.55 -13.98 -11.21
N ASN A 188 -1.19 -13.21 -10.18
CA ASN A 188 -0.72 -13.76 -8.92
C ASN A 188 -1.81 -14.55 -8.20
N HIS A 189 -3.02 -13.99 -8.10
CA HIS A 189 -4.17 -14.68 -7.50
C HIS A 189 -4.52 -15.98 -8.23
N LYS A 190 -4.33 -16.03 -9.55
CA LYS A 190 -4.53 -17.25 -10.36
C LYS A 190 -3.35 -18.22 -10.34
N GLY A 191 -2.25 -17.91 -9.65
CA GLY A 191 -1.05 -18.76 -9.62
C GLY A 191 -0.28 -18.81 -10.94
N ILE A 192 -0.62 -17.97 -11.91
CA ILE A 192 0.00 -17.92 -13.25
C ILE A 192 1.33 -17.15 -13.21
N ALA A 193 1.41 -16.12 -12.36
CA ALA A 193 2.60 -15.31 -12.19
C ALA A 193 3.04 -15.23 -10.71
N ASP A 194 4.34 -15.30 -10.50
CA ASP A 194 4.95 -15.18 -9.18
C ASP A 194 4.88 -13.73 -8.64
N PHE A 195 4.88 -13.56 -7.31
CA PHE A 195 4.81 -12.26 -6.62
C PHE A 195 5.98 -11.32 -6.98
N THR A 196 7.06 -11.86 -7.55
CA THR A 196 8.20 -11.10 -8.06
C THR A 196 7.89 -10.26 -9.30
N TRP A 197 6.69 -10.39 -9.88
CA TRP A 197 6.26 -9.64 -11.05
C TRP A 197 5.78 -8.25 -10.66
N THR A 198 6.74 -7.36 -10.45
CA THR A 198 6.44 -5.94 -10.30
C THR A 198 5.82 -5.39 -11.57
N LYS A 199 4.97 -4.37 -11.44
CA LYS A 199 4.40 -3.59 -12.55
C LYS A 199 5.41 -3.17 -13.63
N GLY A 200 6.63 -2.79 -13.23
CA GLY A 200 7.68 -2.43 -14.18
C GLY A 200 8.12 -3.63 -15.03
N ARG A 201 8.25 -4.80 -14.41
CA ARG A 201 8.52 -6.07 -15.09
C ARG A 201 7.35 -6.48 -15.97
N MET A 202 6.11 -6.34 -15.49
CA MET A 202 4.88 -6.62 -16.25
C MET A 202 4.84 -5.79 -17.53
N LYS A 203 5.03 -4.47 -17.43
CA LYS A 203 5.04 -3.57 -18.59
C LYS A 203 6.08 -3.98 -19.64
N ARG A 204 7.29 -4.34 -19.22
CA ARG A 204 8.37 -4.77 -20.14
C ARG A 204 8.01 -6.08 -20.83
N ARG A 205 7.50 -7.07 -20.09
CA ARG A 205 7.09 -8.36 -20.63
C ARG A 205 5.94 -8.24 -21.60
N LEU A 206 4.90 -7.47 -21.25
CA LEU A 206 3.76 -7.22 -22.12
C LEU A 206 4.16 -6.52 -23.43
N LYS A 207 5.01 -5.48 -23.35
CA LYS A 207 5.56 -4.82 -24.55
C LYS A 207 6.40 -5.74 -25.42
N HIS A 208 7.21 -6.60 -24.79
CA HIS A 208 8.02 -7.56 -25.52
C HIS A 208 7.15 -8.58 -26.25
N TYR A 209 6.11 -9.08 -25.58
CA TYR A 209 5.12 -9.99 -26.13
C TYR A 209 4.36 -9.37 -27.32
N GLU A 210 3.86 -8.14 -27.18
CA GLU A 210 3.22 -7.41 -28.29
C GLU A 210 4.15 -7.19 -29.48
N LYS A 211 5.44 -6.92 -29.22
CA LYS A 211 6.42 -6.73 -30.28
C LYS A 211 6.70 -8.03 -31.04
N ALA A 212 6.78 -9.16 -30.32
CA ALA A 212 7.02 -10.48 -30.90
C ALA A 212 5.84 -10.95 -31.77
N HIS A 213 4.60 -10.69 -31.34
CA HIS A 213 3.37 -11.13 -32.02
C HIS A 213 2.70 -10.00 -32.82
N LYS A 214 3.46 -8.96 -33.20
CA LYS A 214 2.94 -7.74 -33.85
C LYS A 214 2.14 -8.05 -35.11
N GLN A 215 2.55 -9.06 -35.88
CA GLN A 215 1.89 -9.44 -37.13
C GLN A 215 0.55 -10.13 -36.88
N GLU A 216 0.49 -11.04 -35.91
CA GLU A 216 -0.76 -11.69 -35.49
C GLU A 216 -1.78 -10.70 -34.94
N PHE A 217 -1.33 -9.72 -34.13
CA PHE A 217 -2.21 -8.66 -33.66
C PHE A 217 -2.81 -7.82 -34.79
N LYS A 218 -2.03 -7.54 -35.84
CA LYS A 218 -2.53 -6.83 -37.02
C LYS A 218 -3.55 -7.65 -37.80
N LEU A 219 -3.34 -8.96 -37.91
CA LEU A 219 -4.28 -9.87 -38.56
C LEU A 219 -5.59 -9.96 -37.76
N LYS A 220 -5.52 -10.21 -36.44
CA LYS A 220 -6.71 -10.21 -35.55
C LYS A 220 -7.46 -8.88 -35.59
N GLU A 221 -6.76 -7.74 -35.63
CA GLU A 221 -7.40 -6.43 -35.75
C GLU A 221 -8.10 -6.24 -37.11
N LEU A 222 -7.49 -6.72 -38.20
CA LEU A 222 -8.09 -6.69 -39.53
C LEU A 222 -9.34 -7.58 -39.60
N GLU A 223 -9.26 -8.80 -39.07
CA GLU A 223 -10.40 -9.73 -38.98
C GLU A 223 -11.58 -9.11 -38.20
N ARG A 224 -11.31 -8.49 -37.05
CA ARG A 224 -12.34 -7.78 -36.27
C ARG A 224 -12.96 -6.62 -37.04
N ARG A 225 -12.19 -5.89 -37.85
CA ARG A 225 -12.72 -4.82 -38.69
C ARG A 225 -13.61 -5.36 -39.81
N LEU A 226 -13.19 -6.45 -40.46
CA LEU A 226 -13.97 -7.10 -41.51
C LEU A 226 -15.29 -7.68 -40.97
N GLN A 227 -15.27 -8.30 -39.78
CA GLN A 227 -16.48 -8.81 -39.12
C GLN A 227 -17.47 -7.73 -38.70
N ARG A 228 -17.02 -6.49 -38.45
CA ARG A 228 -17.92 -5.36 -38.10
C ARG A 228 -18.58 -4.70 -39.31
N ILE A 229 -18.10 -4.99 -40.52
CA ILE A 229 -18.61 -4.44 -41.77
C ILE A 229 -19.62 -5.41 -42.43
N SER A 230 -19.54 -6.70 -42.09
CA SER A 230 -20.52 -7.72 -42.45
C SER A 230 -21.69 -7.76 -41.49
#